data_AF-A0A0N0JTM1-F1
#
_entry.id   AF-A0A0N0JTM1-F1
#
_cell.length_a   1.000
_cell.length_b   1.000
_cell.length_c   1.000
_cell.angle_alpha   90.00
_cell.angle_beta   90.00
_cell.angle_gamma   90.00
#
_symmetry.space_group_name_H-M   'P 1'
#
loop_
_entity.id
_entity.type
_entity.pdbx_description
1 polymer ?
#
loop_
_entity_poly.entity_id
_entity_poly.type
_entity_poly.pdbx_seq_one_letter_code
_entity_poly.pdbx_strand_id
1 'polypeptide(L)'
;MTRILLVVQDKGGVGKSLATRALAEAVPEAPVIEVDASRRLIELKDRVSFFPMRADRAAIDQSGGKAARAEFDGLITAMQKATVPTIVDVGANTSASLLSVLGTLSDALVTLEIELGVLVLVTAEPGALTQAPTLMQLAKPLAAARFLVENRLHGEVEAKSIAKIADGATVTTLDSHAMEDQAVAVLQAGGLATIPELDIAKLIDRHGLALGSRVHGDLKRLRANAMVAVLPAAEWLVG
;
A
#
# COMPACT_ATOMS: atom_id res chain seq x y z
N MET A 1 -7.62 7.41 -20.63
CA MET A 1 -6.93 6.40 -19.80
C MET A 1 -6.94 6.75 -18.32
N THR A 2 -7.61 5.93 -17.52
CA THR A 2 -7.64 6.04 -16.04
C THR A 2 -6.49 5.19 -15.48
N ARG A 3 -5.63 5.79 -14.64
CA ARG A 3 -4.57 5.05 -13.94
C ARG A 3 -5.04 4.58 -12.56
N ILE A 4 -4.81 3.31 -12.25
CA ILE A 4 -5.11 2.73 -10.94
C ILE A 4 -3.84 2.07 -10.40
N LEU A 5 -3.44 2.46 -9.19
CA LEU A 5 -2.25 1.92 -8.51
C LEU A 5 -2.66 0.96 -7.39
N LEU A 6 -2.28 -0.31 -7.53
CA LEU A 6 -2.50 -1.32 -6.50
C LEU A 6 -1.29 -1.40 -5.56
N VAL A 7 -1.53 -1.30 -4.26
CA VAL A 7 -0.54 -1.53 -3.19
C VAL A 7 -0.73 -2.95 -2.66
N VAL A 8 0.22 -3.83 -2.96
CA VAL A 8 0.06 -5.28 -2.78
C VAL A 8 1.17 -5.91 -1.94
N GLN A 9 0.79 -6.86 -1.10
CA GLN A 9 1.65 -7.81 -0.37
C GLN A 9 0.74 -8.75 0.45
N ASP A 10 0.91 -10.06 0.32
CA ASP A 10 0.09 -11.03 1.07
C ASP A 10 0.49 -11.11 2.54
N LYS A 11 1.74 -10.82 2.88
CA LYS A 11 2.18 -10.73 4.28
C LYS A 11 1.60 -9.49 4.96
N GLY A 12 0.93 -9.69 6.10
CA GLY A 12 0.53 -8.62 7.02
C GLY A 12 1.74 -8.01 7.75
N GLY A 13 1.63 -6.74 8.14
CA GLY A 13 2.67 -6.04 8.93
C GLY A 13 3.81 -5.41 8.12
N VAL A 14 3.83 -5.58 6.81
CA VAL A 14 4.91 -5.09 5.91
C VAL A 14 4.88 -3.59 5.58
N GLY A 15 3.89 -2.84 6.10
CA GLY A 15 3.75 -1.41 5.84
C GLY A 15 2.89 -1.00 4.63
N LYS A 16 2.02 -1.88 4.09
CA LYS A 16 1.10 -1.53 2.99
C LYS A 16 0.29 -0.27 3.25
N SER A 17 -0.45 -0.24 4.36
CA SER A 17 -1.27 0.93 4.71
C SER A 17 -0.43 2.18 4.97
N LEU A 18 0.84 2.06 5.37
CA LEU A 18 1.76 3.19 5.46
C LEU A 18 2.11 3.73 4.07
N ALA A 19 2.44 2.86 3.12
CA ALA A 19 2.67 3.26 1.73
C ALA A 19 1.42 3.86 1.09
N THR A 20 0.24 3.30 1.35
CA THR A 20 -1.03 3.87 0.87
C THR A 20 -1.29 5.26 1.46
N ARG A 21 -1.05 5.47 2.76
CA ARG A 21 -1.14 6.81 3.37
C ARG A 21 -0.18 7.80 2.71
N ALA A 22 1.05 7.37 2.45
CA ALA A 22 2.04 8.22 1.78
C ALA A 22 1.62 8.55 0.35
N LEU A 23 1.04 7.60 -0.39
CA LEU A 23 0.46 7.83 -1.72
C LEU A 23 -0.73 8.78 -1.67
N ALA A 24 -1.65 8.59 -0.73
CA ALA A 24 -2.83 9.45 -0.57
C ALA A 24 -2.47 10.88 -0.16
N GLU A 25 -1.29 11.07 0.44
CA GLU A 25 -0.71 12.37 0.76
C GLU A 25 0.03 12.99 -0.43
N ALA A 26 0.81 12.18 -1.17
CA ALA A 26 1.48 12.60 -2.40
C ALA A 26 0.49 12.95 -3.53
N VAL A 27 -0.68 12.31 -3.52
CA VAL A 27 -1.78 12.54 -4.46
C VAL A 27 -3.08 12.85 -3.69
N PRO A 28 -3.25 14.09 -3.20
CA PRO A 28 -4.39 14.46 -2.34
C PRO A 28 -5.77 14.25 -2.98
N GLU A 29 -5.85 14.34 -4.30
CA GLU A 29 -7.10 14.21 -5.05
C GLU A 29 -7.44 12.75 -5.42
N ALA A 30 -6.51 11.81 -5.22
CA ALA A 30 -6.77 10.41 -5.54
C ALA A 30 -7.73 9.81 -4.49
N PRO A 31 -8.87 9.23 -4.91
CA PRO A 31 -9.66 8.37 -4.04
C PRO A 31 -8.87 7.10 -3.71
N VAL A 32 -9.20 6.53 -2.55
CA VAL A 32 -8.61 5.28 -2.07
C VAL A 32 -9.69 4.21 -2.01
N ILE A 33 -9.39 3.04 -2.53
CA ILE A 33 -10.19 1.84 -2.35
C ILE A 33 -9.44 0.94 -1.38
N GLU A 34 -10.06 0.59 -0.26
CA GLU A 34 -9.49 -0.33 0.72
C GLU A 34 -10.18 -1.68 0.62
N VAL A 35 -9.38 -2.74 0.43
CA VAL A 35 -9.86 -4.11 0.25
C VAL A 35 -9.21 -5.00 1.31
N ASP A 36 -9.85 -5.17 2.46
CA ASP A 36 -9.28 -5.93 3.58
C ASP A 36 -10.39 -6.54 4.45
N ALA A 37 -10.02 -7.37 5.42
CA ALA A 37 -10.94 -7.91 6.42
C ALA A 37 -11.38 -6.86 7.46
N SER A 38 -10.64 -5.75 7.58
CA SER A 38 -10.89 -4.69 8.55
C SER A 38 -10.50 -3.33 7.97
N ARG A 39 -11.26 -2.28 8.30
CA ARG A 39 -10.90 -0.90 7.93
C ARG A 39 -9.68 -0.40 8.72
N ARG A 40 -8.66 0.08 8.01
CA ARG A 40 -7.40 0.60 8.55
C ARG A 40 -7.13 2.05 8.15
N LEU A 41 -7.78 2.56 7.10
CA LEU A 41 -7.54 3.89 6.54
C LEU A 41 -8.64 4.89 6.92
N ILE A 42 -9.19 4.77 8.14
CA ILE A 42 -10.37 5.52 8.61
C ILE A 42 -10.10 7.04 8.61
N GLU A 43 -8.86 7.44 8.84
CA GLU A 43 -8.43 8.84 8.84
C GLU A 43 -8.60 9.54 7.48
N LEU A 44 -8.71 8.79 6.38
CA LEU A 44 -8.97 9.32 5.04
C LEU A 44 -10.45 9.63 4.78
N LYS A 45 -11.34 9.28 5.73
CA LYS A 45 -12.77 9.61 5.74
C LYS A 45 -13.45 9.29 4.40
N ASP A 46 -14.09 10.27 3.79
CA ASP A 46 -14.88 10.21 2.57
C ASP A 46 -14.03 9.93 1.32
N ARG A 47 -12.69 10.00 1.41
CA ARG A 47 -11.80 9.57 0.33
C ARG A 47 -11.67 8.05 0.22
N VAL A 48 -12.01 7.29 1.27
CA VAL A 48 -11.85 5.83 1.26
C VAL A 48 -13.18 5.08 1.05
N SER A 49 -13.20 4.24 0.02
CA SER A 49 -14.26 3.24 -0.20
C SER A 49 -13.79 1.87 0.26
N PHE A 50 -14.48 1.26 1.21
CA PHE A 50 -14.07 -0.01 1.80
C PHE A 50 -14.87 -1.20 1.25
N PHE A 51 -14.15 -2.23 0.79
CA PHE A 51 -14.67 -3.50 0.31
C PHE A 51 -14.20 -4.63 1.26
N PRO A 52 -15.11 -5.21 2.06
CA PRO A 52 -14.73 -6.24 3.03
C PRO A 52 -14.38 -7.55 2.33
N MET A 53 -13.20 -8.10 2.61
CA MET A 53 -12.80 -9.44 2.17
C MET A 53 -12.84 -10.44 3.32
N ARG A 54 -13.13 -11.71 3.01
CA ARG A 54 -13.08 -12.77 4.01
C ARG A 54 -11.63 -13.14 4.29
N ALA A 55 -11.24 -13.11 5.56
CA ALA A 55 -9.87 -13.43 5.98
C ALA A 55 -9.51 -14.92 5.81
N ASP A 56 -10.50 -15.81 5.67
CA ASP A 56 -10.27 -17.25 5.78
C ASP A 56 -10.01 -17.94 4.42
N ARG A 57 -8.74 -18.29 4.20
CA ARG A 57 -8.25 -19.09 3.06
C ARG A 57 -9.05 -20.38 2.86
N ALA A 58 -9.54 -21.00 3.94
CA ALA A 58 -10.27 -22.26 3.88
C ALA A 58 -11.60 -22.16 3.11
N ALA A 59 -12.27 -21.00 3.16
CA ALA A 59 -13.51 -20.77 2.43
C ALA A 59 -13.28 -20.48 0.94
N ILE A 60 -12.15 -19.83 0.61
CA ILE A 60 -11.74 -19.52 -0.77
C ILE A 60 -11.41 -20.81 -1.51
N ASP A 61 -10.62 -21.70 -0.89
CA ASP A 61 -10.19 -22.98 -1.48
C ASP A 61 -11.36 -23.97 -1.67
N GLN A 62 -12.34 -24.00 -0.74
CA GLN A 62 -13.52 -24.87 -0.84
C GLN A 62 -14.47 -24.52 -1.99
N SER A 63 -14.46 -23.27 -2.47
CA SER A 63 -15.41 -22.78 -3.48
C SER A 63 -15.00 -23.03 -4.95
N GLY A 64 -13.86 -23.67 -5.19
CA GLY A 64 -13.31 -23.88 -6.54
C GLY A 64 -13.02 -22.56 -7.28
N GLY A 65 -12.78 -21.47 -6.55
CA GLY A 65 -12.42 -20.16 -7.08
C GLY A 65 -13.55 -19.36 -7.74
N LYS A 66 -14.79 -19.88 -7.84
CA LYS A 66 -15.93 -19.11 -8.36
C LYS A 66 -16.47 -18.10 -7.35
N ALA A 67 -16.63 -18.51 -6.08
CA ALA A 67 -17.08 -17.59 -5.04
C ALA A 67 -16.01 -16.52 -4.75
N ALA A 68 -14.73 -16.91 -4.77
CA ALA A 68 -13.60 -15.99 -4.62
C ALA A 68 -13.51 -14.91 -5.72
N ARG A 69 -13.99 -15.20 -6.95
CA ARG A 69 -14.08 -14.18 -8.02
C ARG A 69 -15.20 -13.18 -7.76
N ALA A 70 -16.37 -13.69 -7.38
CA ALA A 70 -17.54 -12.85 -7.09
C ALA A 70 -17.28 -11.86 -5.93
N GLU A 71 -16.40 -12.22 -5.00
CA GLU A 71 -15.95 -11.32 -3.92
C GLU A 71 -15.26 -10.05 -4.45
N PHE A 72 -14.61 -10.12 -5.62
CA PHE A 72 -13.96 -8.97 -6.25
C PHE A 72 -14.88 -8.16 -7.17
N ASP A 73 -16.10 -8.61 -7.48
CA ASP A 73 -16.98 -7.94 -8.46
C ASP A 73 -17.25 -6.48 -8.09
N GLY A 74 -17.48 -6.21 -6.79
CA GLY A 74 -17.70 -4.85 -6.28
C GLY A 74 -16.47 -3.95 -6.47
N LEU A 75 -15.28 -4.47 -6.16
CA LEU A 75 -14.01 -3.78 -6.36
C LEU A 75 -13.76 -3.50 -7.85
N ILE A 76 -13.91 -4.52 -8.71
CA ILE A 76 -13.69 -4.40 -10.15
C ILE A 76 -14.68 -3.40 -10.75
N THR A 77 -15.93 -3.41 -10.31
CA THR A 77 -16.93 -2.41 -10.70
C THR A 77 -16.53 -1.00 -10.27
N ALA A 78 -15.96 -0.84 -9.07
CA ALA A 78 -15.47 0.46 -8.61
C ALA A 78 -14.26 0.94 -9.42
N MET A 79 -13.32 0.04 -9.74
CA MET A 79 -12.18 0.30 -10.63
C MET A 79 -12.66 0.74 -12.02
N GLN A 80 -13.67 0.06 -12.58
CA GLN A 80 -14.27 0.43 -13.87
C GLN A 80 -14.89 1.84 -13.84
N LYS A 81 -15.54 2.20 -12.72
CA LYS A 81 -16.19 3.50 -12.56
C LYS A 81 -15.21 4.63 -12.20
N ALA A 82 -13.95 4.32 -11.96
CA ALA A 82 -12.96 5.34 -11.63
C ALA A 82 -12.73 6.28 -12.82
N THR A 83 -12.97 7.56 -12.60
CA THR A 83 -12.77 8.62 -13.60
C THR A 83 -11.53 9.47 -13.32
N VAL A 84 -10.83 9.20 -12.21
CA VAL A 84 -9.63 9.90 -11.75
C VAL A 84 -8.59 8.89 -11.28
N PRO A 85 -7.30 9.26 -11.22
CA PRO A 85 -6.26 8.38 -10.68
C PRO A 85 -6.63 7.84 -9.29
N THR A 86 -6.62 6.52 -9.13
CA THR A 86 -7.15 5.85 -7.93
C THR A 86 -6.10 4.94 -7.29
N ILE A 87 -6.06 4.91 -5.95
CA ILE A 87 -5.18 4.02 -5.18
C ILE A 87 -6.01 2.85 -4.65
N VAL A 88 -5.49 1.63 -4.70
CA VAL A 88 -6.12 0.44 -4.12
C VAL A 88 -5.20 -0.17 -3.07
N ASP A 89 -5.58 -0.08 -1.78
CA ASP A 89 -4.91 -0.78 -0.67
C ASP A 89 -5.43 -2.22 -0.61
N VAL A 90 -4.56 -3.19 -0.87
CA VAL A 90 -4.94 -4.60 -0.89
C VAL A 90 -4.46 -5.27 0.39
N GLY A 91 -5.40 -5.82 1.15
CA GLY A 91 -5.18 -6.51 2.42
C GLY A 91 -4.28 -7.73 2.30
N ALA A 92 -3.85 -8.22 3.47
CA ALA A 92 -3.08 -9.45 3.56
C ALA A 92 -3.86 -10.64 2.97
N ASN A 93 -3.14 -11.63 2.43
CA ASN A 93 -3.68 -12.84 1.80
C ASN A 93 -4.64 -12.62 0.60
N THR A 94 -4.79 -11.40 0.10
CA THR A 94 -5.72 -11.04 -0.98
C THR A 94 -5.00 -10.71 -2.30
N SER A 95 -3.73 -10.34 -2.22
CA SER A 95 -2.97 -9.73 -3.31
C SER A 95 -2.79 -10.68 -4.49
N ALA A 96 -2.29 -11.89 -4.27
CA ALA A 96 -2.07 -12.84 -5.38
C ALA A 96 -3.37 -13.25 -6.08
N SER A 97 -4.44 -13.46 -5.31
CA SER A 97 -5.76 -13.82 -5.84
C SER A 97 -6.35 -12.68 -6.68
N LEU A 98 -6.30 -11.44 -6.19
CA LEU A 98 -6.77 -10.27 -6.93
C LEU A 98 -5.97 -10.09 -8.24
N LEU A 99 -4.64 -10.12 -8.19
CA LEU A 99 -3.80 -9.97 -9.39
C LEU A 99 -4.08 -11.06 -10.42
N SER A 100 -4.32 -12.30 -9.97
CA SER A 100 -4.69 -13.41 -10.86
C SER A 100 -6.03 -13.16 -11.55
N VAL A 101 -7.05 -12.67 -10.81
CA VAL A 101 -8.35 -12.31 -11.39
C VAL A 101 -8.22 -11.17 -12.39
N LEU A 102 -7.50 -10.11 -12.04
CA LEU A 102 -7.24 -8.99 -12.95
C LEU A 102 -6.48 -9.44 -14.20
N GLY A 103 -5.56 -10.40 -14.08
CA GLY A 103 -4.88 -11.02 -15.21
C GLY A 103 -5.84 -11.71 -16.18
N THR A 104 -6.92 -12.33 -15.69
CA THR A 104 -7.97 -12.90 -16.57
C THR A 104 -8.86 -11.85 -17.23
N LEU A 105 -8.79 -10.60 -16.78
CA LEU A 105 -9.58 -9.47 -17.26
C LEU A 105 -8.73 -8.45 -18.04
N SER A 106 -7.46 -8.74 -18.33
CA SER A 106 -6.50 -7.78 -18.91
C SER A 106 -7.05 -7.13 -20.18
N ASP A 107 -7.61 -7.91 -21.10
CA ASP A 107 -8.12 -7.40 -22.37
C ASP A 107 -9.31 -6.47 -22.19
N ALA A 108 -10.17 -6.77 -21.21
CA ALA A 108 -11.30 -5.92 -20.85
C ALA A 108 -10.84 -4.61 -20.22
N LEU A 109 -9.83 -4.66 -19.34
CA LEU A 109 -9.23 -3.46 -18.73
C LEU A 109 -8.60 -2.55 -19.79
N VAL A 110 -7.87 -3.12 -20.76
CA VAL A 110 -7.31 -2.39 -21.89
C VAL A 110 -8.41 -1.76 -22.74
N THR A 111 -9.48 -2.50 -23.04
CA THR A 111 -10.64 -1.99 -23.79
C THR A 111 -11.33 -0.82 -23.07
N LEU A 112 -11.32 -0.83 -21.74
CA LEU A 112 -11.85 0.24 -20.90
C LEU A 112 -10.85 1.39 -20.67
N GLU A 113 -9.68 1.36 -21.31
CA GLU A 113 -8.59 2.32 -21.12
C GLU A 113 -8.14 2.45 -19.65
N ILE A 114 -8.18 1.35 -18.89
CA ILE A 114 -7.70 1.31 -17.51
C ILE A 114 -6.25 0.82 -17.51
N GLU A 115 -5.34 1.69 -17.10
CA GLU A 115 -3.93 1.35 -16.91
C GLU A 115 -3.68 0.99 -15.45
N LEU A 116 -3.07 -0.18 -15.23
CA LEU A 116 -2.74 -0.65 -13.90
C LEU A 116 -1.26 -0.43 -13.57
N GLY A 117 -1.01 0.11 -12.40
CA GLY A 117 0.29 0.14 -11.75
C GLY A 117 0.27 -0.79 -10.55
N VAL A 118 1.38 -1.46 -10.25
CA VAL A 118 1.48 -2.33 -9.07
C VAL A 118 2.70 -1.94 -8.24
N LEU A 119 2.46 -1.58 -6.99
CA LEU A 119 3.48 -1.35 -5.97
C LEU A 119 3.52 -2.53 -5.01
N VAL A 120 4.64 -3.24 -5.00
CA VAL A 120 4.90 -4.36 -4.08
C VAL A 120 5.79 -3.87 -2.94
N LEU A 121 5.43 -4.16 -1.70
CA LEU A 121 6.33 -3.97 -0.56
C LEU A 121 7.11 -5.25 -0.28
N VAL A 122 8.41 -5.12 -0.01
CA VAL A 122 9.26 -6.22 0.45
C VAL A 122 9.95 -5.83 1.76
N THR A 123 10.06 -6.78 2.67
CA THR A 123 10.79 -6.64 3.94
C THR A 123 11.72 -7.83 4.11
N ALA A 124 12.71 -7.73 5.00
CA ALA A 124 13.56 -8.87 5.38
C ALA A 124 12.81 -10.01 6.11
N GLU A 125 11.55 -9.84 6.52
CA GLU A 125 10.75 -10.96 7.03
C GLU A 125 10.58 -12.07 5.99
N PRO A 126 10.82 -13.35 6.34
CA PRO A 126 10.78 -14.47 5.39
C PRO A 126 9.45 -14.57 4.61
N GLY A 127 8.32 -14.30 5.26
CA GLY A 127 7.00 -14.38 4.62
C GLY A 127 6.82 -13.33 3.50
N ALA A 128 7.24 -12.09 3.73
CA ALA A 128 7.16 -11.04 2.72
C ALA A 128 8.16 -11.27 1.59
N LEU A 129 9.38 -11.68 1.96
CA LEU A 129 10.48 -11.91 1.01
C LEU A 129 10.18 -13.06 0.04
N THR A 130 9.53 -14.12 0.52
CA THR A 130 9.16 -15.28 -0.31
C THR A 130 7.98 -15.01 -1.23
N GLN A 131 7.06 -14.12 -0.85
CA GLN A 131 5.85 -13.80 -1.63
C GLN A 131 6.07 -12.73 -2.70
N ALA A 132 6.99 -11.78 -2.47
CA ALA A 132 7.25 -10.68 -3.39
C ALA A 132 7.56 -11.11 -4.85
N PRO A 133 8.39 -12.14 -5.12
CA PRO A 133 8.62 -12.62 -6.49
C PRO A 133 7.33 -13.03 -7.21
N THR A 134 6.43 -13.75 -6.52
CA THR A 134 5.17 -14.22 -7.11
C THR A 134 4.26 -13.05 -7.47
N LEU A 135 4.15 -12.04 -6.60
CA LEU A 135 3.36 -10.84 -6.87
C LEU A 135 3.94 -10.04 -8.05
N MET A 136 5.27 -9.90 -8.12
CA MET A 136 5.93 -9.25 -9.26
C MET A 136 5.73 -9.99 -10.58
N GLN A 137 5.72 -11.33 -10.53
CA GLN A 137 5.47 -12.17 -11.71
C GLN A 137 4.01 -12.05 -12.18
N LEU A 138 3.04 -12.07 -11.26
CA LEU A 138 1.62 -11.86 -11.58
C LEU A 138 1.35 -10.46 -12.14
N ALA A 139 2.08 -9.45 -11.64
CA ALA A 139 1.96 -8.08 -12.11
C ALA A 139 2.57 -7.84 -13.50
N LYS A 140 3.59 -8.61 -13.90
CA LYS A 140 4.37 -8.38 -15.12
C LYS A 140 3.55 -8.34 -16.43
N PRO A 141 2.63 -9.28 -16.72
CA PRO A 141 1.82 -9.23 -17.94
C PRO A 141 0.64 -8.24 -17.86
N LEU A 142 0.37 -7.70 -16.67
CA LEU A 142 -0.83 -6.97 -16.30
C LEU A 142 -0.60 -5.46 -16.21
N ALA A 143 0.52 -5.08 -15.59
CA ALA A 143 0.76 -3.72 -15.14
C ALA A 143 1.58 -2.93 -16.16
N ALA A 144 1.12 -1.72 -16.49
CA ALA A 144 1.87 -0.76 -17.29
C ALA A 144 3.11 -0.24 -16.55
N ALA A 145 3.07 -0.18 -15.21
CA ALA A 145 4.22 0.13 -14.36
C ALA A 145 4.28 -0.76 -13.12
N ARG A 146 5.50 -1.12 -12.71
CA ARG A 146 5.76 -1.91 -11.51
C ARG A 146 6.75 -1.17 -10.61
N PHE A 147 6.47 -1.18 -9.32
CA PHE A 147 7.27 -0.54 -8.29
C PHE A 147 7.56 -1.55 -7.17
N LEU A 148 8.77 -1.50 -6.62
CA LEU A 148 9.18 -2.26 -5.45
C LEU A 148 9.65 -1.28 -4.38
N VAL A 149 8.99 -1.30 -3.22
CA VAL A 149 9.48 -0.58 -2.04
C VAL A 149 10.14 -1.58 -1.10
N GLU A 150 11.45 -1.48 -0.94
CA GLU A 150 12.16 -2.15 0.15
C GLU A 150 11.85 -1.42 1.46
N ASN A 151 10.99 -2.00 2.29
CA ASN A 151 10.72 -1.51 3.63
C ASN A 151 11.66 -2.19 4.63
N ARG A 152 12.62 -1.41 5.14
CA ARG A 152 13.70 -1.87 6.03
C ARG A 152 13.30 -1.97 7.49
N LEU A 153 11.99 -1.95 7.80
CA LEU A 153 11.45 -2.12 9.16
C LEU A 153 12.06 -3.31 9.91
N HIS A 154 12.39 -4.40 9.21
CA HIS A 154 12.97 -5.62 9.79
C HIS A 154 14.42 -5.87 9.37
N GLY A 155 15.12 -4.80 8.96
CA GLY A 155 16.46 -4.86 8.39
C GLY A 155 16.46 -4.84 6.86
N GLU A 156 17.65 -4.74 6.31
CA GLU A 156 17.89 -4.69 4.87
C GLU A 156 17.70 -6.06 4.22
N VAL A 157 17.23 -6.06 2.99
CA VAL A 157 17.23 -7.24 2.13
C VAL A 157 18.50 -7.21 1.29
N GLU A 158 19.12 -8.37 1.08
CA GLU A 158 20.30 -8.46 0.23
C GLU A 158 20.03 -7.85 -1.16
N ALA A 159 20.92 -6.95 -1.62
CA ALA A 159 20.74 -6.22 -2.87
C ALA A 159 20.53 -7.14 -4.10
N LYS A 160 21.16 -8.31 -4.13
CA LYS A 160 20.96 -9.32 -5.18
C LYS A 160 19.53 -9.89 -5.18
N SER A 161 18.96 -10.09 -3.99
CA SER A 161 17.58 -10.55 -3.83
C SER A 161 16.61 -9.46 -4.29
N ILE A 162 16.84 -8.20 -3.91
CA ILE A 162 16.05 -7.06 -4.41
C ILE A 162 16.09 -6.96 -5.93
N ALA A 163 17.28 -6.99 -6.53
CA ALA A 163 17.42 -6.91 -7.99
C ALA A 163 16.68 -8.05 -8.71
N LYS A 164 16.74 -9.28 -8.16
CA LYS A 164 16.02 -10.44 -8.70
C LYS A 164 14.51 -10.30 -8.57
N ILE A 165 14.02 -9.81 -7.42
CA ILE A 165 12.58 -9.62 -7.17
C ILE A 165 12.02 -8.52 -8.07
N ALA A 166 12.73 -7.40 -8.18
CA ALA A 166 12.28 -6.23 -8.93
C ALA A 166 12.04 -6.56 -10.40
N ASP A 167 12.92 -7.33 -11.04
CA ASP A 167 12.77 -7.79 -12.43
C ASP A 167 12.35 -6.65 -13.37
N GLY A 168 13.08 -5.52 -13.33
CA GLY A 168 12.83 -4.33 -14.13
C GLY A 168 11.80 -3.34 -13.55
N ALA A 169 11.25 -3.59 -12.36
CA ALA A 169 10.46 -2.61 -11.62
C ALA A 169 11.33 -1.47 -11.08
N THR A 170 10.74 -0.29 -10.90
CA THR A 170 11.38 0.83 -10.20
C THR A 170 11.51 0.50 -8.72
N VAL A 171 12.74 0.56 -8.20
CA VAL A 171 13.03 0.22 -6.80
C VAL A 171 13.26 1.49 -5.99
N THR A 172 12.60 1.58 -4.84
CA THR A 172 12.85 2.59 -3.82
C THR A 172 12.98 1.92 -2.46
N THR A 173 13.43 2.70 -1.47
CA THR A 173 13.68 2.21 -0.12
C THR A 173 12.93 3.08 0.88
N LEU A 174 12.36 2.44 1.89
CA LEU A 174 11.93 3.07 3.13
C LEU A 174 12.87 2.59 4.24
N ASP A 175 13.72 3.50 4.73
CA ASP A 175 14.67 3.19 5.80
C ASP A 175 13.97 2.72 7.08
N SER A 176 14.69 1.97 7.91
CA SER A 176 14.18 1.57 9.22
C SER A 176 13.96 2.80 10.09
N HIS A 177 12.78 2.92 10.71
CA HIS A 177 12.50 3.96 11.69
C HIS A 177 12.39 3.35 13.08
N ALA A 178 13.35 3.66 13.94
CA ALA A 178 13.19 3.49 15.38
C ALA A 178 12.49 4.74 15.91
N MET A 179 11.31 4.57 16.51
CA MET A 179 10.52 5.67 17.06
C MET A 179 10.19 5.41 18.51
N GLU A 180 10.03 6.47 19.28
CA GLU A 180 9.47 6.42 20.63
C GLU A 180 8.05 5.83 20.60
N ASP A 181 7.65 5.08 21.62
CA ASP A 181 6.31 4.46 21.71
C ASP A 181 5.18 5.49 21.58
N GLN A 182 5.40 6.71 22.07
CA GLN A 182 4.45 7.81 21.95
C GLN A 182 4.27 8.27 20.49
N ALA A 183 5.33 8.24 19.68
CA ALA A 183 5.23 8.51 18.25
C ALA A 183 4.46 7.39 17.54
N VAL A 184 4.72 6.13 17.90
CA VAL A 184 3.95 4.99 17.38
C VAL A 184 2.46 5.14 17.70
N ALA A 185 2.12 5.53 18.93
CA ALA A 185 0.74 5.73 19.36
C ALA A 185 0.04 6.86 18.56
N VAL A 186 0.73 7.98 18.32
CA VAL A 186 0.21 9.08 17.49
C VAL A 186 -0.04 8.60 16.05
N LEU A 187 0.92 7.88 15.47
CA LEU A 187 0.80 7.34 14.12
C LEU A 187 -0.37 6.34 14.00
N GLN A 188 -0.57 5.48 15.01
CA GLN A 188 -1.67 4.51 15.03
C GLN A 188 -3.04 5.19 15.16
N ALA A 189 -3.13 6.30 15.91
CA ALA A 189 -4.39 7.00 16.14
C ALA A 189 -4.84 7.85 14.94
N GLY A 190 -3.90 8.47 14.22
CA GLY A 190 -4.22 9.48 13.20
C GLY A 190 -3.60 9.26 11.82
N GLY A 191 -2.77 8.25 11.63
CA GLY A 191 -2.04 8.04 10.38
C GLY A 191 -1.10 9.20 10.01
N LEU A 192 -0.58 9.18 8.77
CA LEU A 192 0.34 10.23 8.29
C LEU A 192 -0.36 11.60 8.13
N ALA A 193 -1.65 11.59 7.78
CA ALA A 193 -2.42 12.79 7.46
C ALA A 193 -2.52 13.78 8.64
N THR A 194 -2.41 13.31 9.88
CA THR A 194 -2.50 14.16 11.08
C THR A 194 -1.17 14.79 11.47
N ILE A 195 -0.05 14.31 10.94
CA ILE A 195 1.30 14.77 11.31
C ILE A 195 1.52 16.26 11.00
N PRO A 196 1.07 16.82 9.86
CA PRO A 196 1.19 18.26 9.58
C PRO A 196 0.45 19.16 10.58
N GLU A 197 -0.59 18.64 11.23
CA GLU A 197 -1.43 19.38 12.17
C GLU A 197 -0.94 19.27 13.62
N LEU A 198 0.15 18.52 13.86
CA LEU A 198 0.68 18.32 15.21
C LEU A 198 1.24 19.62 15.79
N ASP A 199 0.68 19.99 16.93
CA ASP A 199 1.16 21.10 17.73
C ASP A 199 2.32 20.65 18.64
N ILE A 200 3.54 21.06 18.28
CA ILE A 200 4.75 20.75 19.04
C ILE A 200 4.67 21.28 20.48
N ALA A 201 4.02 22.42 20.72
CA ALA A 201 3.92 22.97 22.06
C ALA A 201 3.05 22.08 22.96
N LYS A 202 1.95 21.51 22.42
CA LYS A 202 1.13 20.53 23.15
C LYS A 202 1.86 19.22 23.40
N LEU A 203 2.68 18.76 22.46
CA LEU A 203 3.52 17.57 22.67
C LEU A 203 4.56 17.81 23.77
N ILE A 204 5.18 18.99 23.78
CA ILE A 204 6.14 19.40 24.81
C ILE A 204 5.47 19.54 26.18
N ASP A 205 4.29 20.15 26.25
CA ASP A 205 3.52 20.29 27.50
C ASP A 205 3.16 18.91 28.08
N ARG A 206 2.75 17.97 27.23
CA ARG A 206 2.34 16.62 27.64
C ARG A 206 3.52 15.71 28.04
N HIS A 207 4.63 15.79 27.32
CA HIS A 207 5.73 14.80 27.40
C HIS A 207 7.06 15.39 27.87
N GLY A 208 7.13 16.71 28.09
CA GLY A 208 8.37 17.44 28.32
C GLY A 208 9.12 17.77 27.03
N LEU A 209 10.00 18.78 27.10
CA LEU A 209 10.71 19.34 25.95
C LEU A 209 11.45 18.28 25.13
N ALA A 210 12.24 17.43 25.79
CA ALA A 210 13.09 16.47 25.11
C ALA A 210 12.30 15.38 24.37
N LEU A 211 11.37 14.72 25.07
CA LEU A 211 10.56 13.64 24.48
C LEU A 211 9.57 14.17 23.44
N GLY A 212 8.86 15.27 23.74
CA GLY A 212 7.94 15.91 22.80
C GLY A 212 8.62 16.32 21.49
N SER A 213 9.84 16.85 21.56
CA SER A 213 10.62 17.22 20.37
C SER A 213 11.06 15.99 19.55
N ARG A 214 11.48 14.90 20.20
CA ARG A 214 11.84 13.65 19.50
C ARG A 214 10.64 13.02 18.80
N VAL A 215 9.51 12.89 19.50
CA VAL A 215 8.25 12.36 18.94
C VAL A 215 7.86 13.14 17.68
N HIS A 216 7.82 14.47 17.77
CA HIS A 216 7.48 15.32 16.62
C HIS A 216 8.50 15.17 15.48
N GLY A 217 9.80 15.14 15.80
CA GLY A 217 10.87 14.96 14.81
C GLY A 217 10.79 13.62 14.07
N ASP A 218 10.52 12.53 14.80
CA ASP A 218 10.45 11.18 14.24
C ASP A 218 9.23 11.01 13.34
N LEU A 219 8.06 11.53 13.74
CA LEU A 219 6.87 11.54 12.90
C LEU A 219 7.07 12.30 11.60
N LYS A 220 7.66 13.50 11.66
CA LYS A 220 7.95 14.29 10.45
C LYS A 220 8.93 13.59 9.53
N ARG A 221 9.96 12.94 10.08
CA ARG A 221 10.96 12.19 9.32
C ARG A 221 10.35 10.96 8.65
N LEU A 222 9.56 10.17 9.39
CA LEU A 222 8.86 9.01 8.85
C LEU A 222 7.95 9.42 7.69
N ARG A 223 7.13 10.48 7.87
CA ARG A 223 6.25 11.00 6.84
C ARG A 223 7.02 11.36 5.57
N ALA A 224 8.07 12.17 5.70
CA ALA A 224 8.89 12.58 4.56
C ALA A 224 9.52 11.38 3.84
N ASN A 225 10.11 10.44 4.58
CA ASN A 225 10.73 9.25 3.99
C ASN A 225 9.70 8.35 3.30
N ALA A 226 8.51 8.19 3.89
CA ALA A 226 7.43 7.41 3.30
C ALA A 226 6.94 8.03 1.98
N MET A 227 6.77 9.36 1.92
CA MET A 227 6.44 10.07 0.68
C MET A 227 7.51 9.88 -0.39
N VAL A 228 8.80 10.02 -0.02
CA VAL A 228 9.92 9.83 -0.96
C VAL A 228 9.95 8.41 -1.50
N ALA A 229 9.72 7.40 -0.65
CA ALA A 229 9.72 6.00 -1.06
C ALA A 229 8.63 5.70 -2.10
N VAL A 230 7.47 6.35 -2.03
CA VAL A 230 6.36 6.10 -2.97
C VAL A 230 6.32 7.09 -4.14
N LEU A 231 7.20 8.09 -4.16
CA LEU A 231 7.16 9.19 -5.12
C LEU A 231 7.11 8.72 -6.59
N PRO A 232 7.95 7.77 -7.06
CA PRO A 232 7.87 7.34 -8.45
C PRO A 232 6.52 6.71 -8.83
N ALA A 233 5.87 6.04 -7.88
CA ALA A 233 4.55 5.46 -8.10
C ALA A 233 3.45 6.53 -8.08
N ALA A 234 3.59 7.55 -7.23
CA ALA A 234 2.69 8.70 -7.19
C ALA A 234 2.77 9.52 -8.49
N GLU A 235 3.98 9.80 -8.98
CA GLU A 235 4.20 10.51 -10.25
C GLU A 235 3.59 9.74 -11.42
N TRP A 236 3.86 8.44 -11.50
CA TRP A 236 3.22 7.59 -12.51
C TRP A 236 1.70 7.60 -12.40
N LEU A 237 1.13 7.59 -11.19
CA LEU A 237 -0.32 7.55 -11.02
C LEU A 237 -1.01 8.78 -11.65
N VAL A 238 -0.39 9.98 -11.57
CA VAL A 238 -1.07 11.23 -11.95
C VAL A 238 -0.83 11.72 -13.37
N GLY A 239 0.20 11.29 -14.08
CA GLY A 239 0.45 11.78 -15.44
C GLY A 239 1.88 12.04 -15.74
#